data_AF-A0AAD5Q653-F1
#
_entry.id   AF-A0AAD5Q653-F1
#
_cell.length_a   1.000
_cell.length_b   1.000
_cell.length_c   1.000
_cell.angle_alpha   90.00
_cell.angle_beta   90.00
_cell.angle_gamma   90.00
#
_symmetry.space_group_name_H-M   'P 1'
#
loop_
_entity.id
_entity.type
_entity.pdbx_description
1 polymer ?
#
loop_
_entity_poly.entity_id
_entity_poly.type
_entity_poly.pdbx_seq_one_letter_code
_entity_poly.pdbx_strand_id
1 'polypeptide(L)'
;MARGDDVVTLRDGETLQVTDSSVRGRALHRLLHRRRRTLSKQFERDQPFSVSRFLLAVFSYSLLVSDPDNVITVGPYAYPLLHLRWNDTAVTPPDATVPYWPYKYDSTSMTMRAVAELLAVPNWSSCVLWRTPADACNEPAGLPLATVFRMIDIVSHGRQDQDVVVFTRVRDCASAGDGTCRQAYMWLRLLLLFAGVLYARVHWERQGSVRKMLLATLRTFFLIPSQVVTYGSVFPILCYVSAHSIDVSAVYEFVAHHFSTPLGQYHFKLGEVVELGAVSMRSMWVMAAFCHLVVAISTRRSWTPENGVIGIPEFFITLVAASTIFAHSHHFVAGLAHRGGRRGSVHAASGVHARRRLRGRARLPQQTVLVGLTIDIQFLLSSFVAVAVAIGGFELLRRLALTFLRHKLVIVSRTLVPYSASSLWLTNALVISWHGTIVTRVVERAVSSTAAPKLAMLHPEIESLIYLVNVAVLTDPLTFLRSRVLGGGFVGLYQSRRSDRCFLLPYRLGSDSSADAHIDLSDFDLLGVFDTKEVYWWDLLQCG
;
A
#
# COMPACT_ATOMS: atom_id res chain seq x y z
N MET A 1 -7.73 -17.00 -38.29
CA MET A 1 -7.58 -18.45 -38.08
C MET A 1 -8.94 -19.03 -37.75
N ALA A 2 -9.29 -20.13 -38.39
CA ALA A 2 -10.66 -20.62 -38.55
C ALA A 2 -11.42 -20.78 -37.22
N ARG A 3 -12.63 -20.23 -37.19
CA ARG A 3 -13.65 -20.52 -36.18
C ARG A 3 -14.14 -21.94 -36.47
N GLY A 4 -13.43 -22.93 -35.92
CA GLY A 4 -13.85 -24.33 -36.01
C GLY A 4 -15.19 -24.48 -35.31
N ASP A 5 -16.14 -25.14 -35.96
CA ASP A 5 -17.43 -25.47 -35.36
C ASP A 5 -17.20 -26.46 -34.20
N ASP A 6 -17.27 -25.93 -32.97
CA ASP A 6 -16.95 -26.66 -31.73
C ASP A 6 -18.08 -27.63 -31.35
N VAL A 7 -17.91 -28.90 -31.72
CA VAL A 7 -18.78 -30.02 -31.33
C VAL A 7 -18.39 -30.52 -29.95
N VAL A 8 -19.32 -30.51 -28.98
CA VAL A 8 -19.14 -31.18 -27.69
C VAL A 8 -19.62 -32.63 -27.84
N THR A 9 -18.69 -33.57 -27.93
CA THR A 9 -18.99 -35.01 -27.91
C THR A 9 -19.19 -35.48 -26.48
N LEU A 10 -20.41 -35.86 -26.12
CA LEU A 10 -20.70 -36.59 -24.88
C LEU A 10 -20.37 -38.07 -25.06
N ARG A 11 -20.06 -38.75 -23.94
CA ARG A 11 -19.56 -40.14 -23.87
C ARG A 11 -20.49 -41.20 -24.49
N ASP A 12 -21.74 -40.83 -24.80
CA ASP A 12 -22.75 -41.72 -25.39
C ASP A 12 -22.88 -41.58 -26.93
N GLY A 13 -21.96 -40.88 -27.59
CA GLY A 13 -21.98 -40.71 -29.05
C GLY A 13 -23.00 -39.69 -29.57
N GLU A 14 -23.77 -39.06 -28.69
CA GLU A 14 -24.61 -37.92 -29.05
C GLU A 14 -23.75 -36.66 -29.19
N THR A 15 -23.47 -36.27 -30.44
CA THR A 15 -22.97 -34.94 -30.80
C THR A 15 -24.08 -33.92 -30.63
N LEU A 16 -24.13 -33.30 -29.46
CA LEU A 16 -25.05 -32.21 -29.17
C LEU A 16 -24.43 -30.93 -29.75
N GLN A 17 -24.82 -30.58 -30.99
CA GLN A 17 -24.60 -29.24 -31.55
C GLN A 17 -25.48 -28.23 -30.78
N VAL A 18 -25.03 -27.88 -29.57
CA VAL A 18 -25.69 -26.88 -28.75
C VAL A 18 -25.15 -25.52 -29.16
N THR A 19 -25.86 -24.88 -30.10
CA THR A 19 -25.58 -23.49 -30.50
C THR A 19 -25.94 -22.48 -29.40
N ASP A 20 -26.72 -22.88 -28.39
CA ASP A 20 -27.12 -22.02 -27.27
C ASP A 20 -26.11 -22.07 -26.10
N SER A 21 -25.37 -20.97 -25.93
CA SER A 21 -24.41 -20.78 -24.83
C SER A 21 -25.03 -20.96 -23.44
N SER A 22 -26.33 -20.68 -23.29
CA SER A 22 -27.04 -20.85 -22.01
C SER A 22 -27.20 -22.33 -21.62
N VAL A 23 -27.35 -23.22 -22.60
CA VAL A 23 -27.52 -24.66 -22.39
C VAL A 23 -26.17 -25.29 -22.08
N ARG A 24 -25.11 -24.88 -22.80
CA ARG A 24 -23.72 -25.31 -22.54
C ARG A 24 -23.30 -24.99 -21.10
N GLY A 25 -23.53 -23.76 -20.62
CA GLY A 25 -23.22 -23.35 -19.25
C GLY A 25 -23.96 -24.18 -18.19
N ARG A 26 -25.24 -24.52 -18.42
CA ARG A 26 -26.04 -25.37 -17.51
C ARG A 26 -25.56 -26.82 -17.47
N ALA A 27 -25.11 -27.38 -18.59
CA ALA A 27 -24.53 -28.72 -18.64
C ALA A 27 -23.20 -28.78 -17.87
N LEU A 28 -22.31 -27.82 -18.13
CA LEU A 28 -21.05 -27.63 -17.39
C LEU A 28 -21.31 -27.53 -15.87
N HIS A 29 -22.26 -26.69 -15.48
CA HIS A 29 -22.59 -26.49 -14.07
C HIS A 29 -23.04 -27.79 -13.39
N ARG A 30 -23.85 -28.62 -14.07
CA ARG A 30 -24.30 -29.91 -13.55
C ARG A 30 -23.14 -30.89 -13.33
N LEU A 31 -22.17 -30.92 -14.24
CA LEU A 31 -20.96 -31.76 -14.11
C LEU A 31 -20.11 -31.30 -12.92
N LEU A 32 -19.85 -30.00 -12.79
CA LEU A 32 -19.06 -29.44 -11.68
C LEU A 32 -19.77 -29.55 -10.32
N HIS A 33 -21.09 -29.49 -10.29
CA HIS A 33 -21.87 -29.55 -9.04
C HIS A 33 -21.76 -30.92 -8.35
N ARG A 34 -21.72 -32.04 -9.09
CA ARG A 34 -21.57 -33.38 -8.49
C ARG A 34 -20.27 -33.52 -7.71
N ARG A 35 -19.18 -32.94 -8.21
CA ARG A 35 -17.84 -33.00 -7.59
C ARG A 35 -17.71 -32.14 -6.33
N ARG A 36 -18.43 -31.01 -6.26
CA ARG A 36 -18.36 -30.05 -5.14
C ARG A 36 -18.74 -30.62 -3.78
N ARG A 37 -19.76 -31.46 -3.73
CA ARG A 37 -20.24 -32.05 -2.46
C ARG A 37 -19.15 -32.84 -1.75
N THR A 38 -18.24 -33.46 -2.50
CA THR A 38 -17.13 -34.24 -1.96
C THR A 38 -16.03 -33.34 -1.40
N LEU A 39 -15.70 -32.26 -2.10
CA LEU A 39 -14.66 -31.30 -1.69
C LEU A 39 -15.05 -30.50 -0.44
N SER A 40 -16.35 -30.30 -0.19
CA SER A 40 -16.86 -29.56 0.98
C SER A 40 -16.32 -30.10 2.28
N LYS A 41 -16.47 -31.41 2.42
CA LYS A 41 -16.18 -32.11 3.65
C LYS A 41 -14.68 -32.18 3.89
N GLN A 42 -13.88 -32.09 2.82
CA GLN A 42 -12.41 -32.05 2.89
C GLN A 42 -11.92 -30.66 3.29
N PHE A 43 -12.44 -29.59 2.66
CA PHE A 43 -12.02 -28.21 2.97
C PHE A 43 -12.13 -27.87 4.47
N GLU A 44 -13.23 -28.26 5.12
CA GLU A 44 -13.44 -27.98 6.55
C GLU A 44 -12.51 -28.76 7.47
N ARG A 45 -12.05 -29.92 7.01
CA ARG A 45 -11.13 -30.80 7.74
C ARG A 45 -9.68 -30.33 7.63
N ASP A 46 -9.30 -29.84 6.45
CA ASP A 46 -7.90 -29.63 6.10
C ASP A 46 -7.35 -28.25 6.55
N GLN A 47 -8.22 -27.28 6.80
CA GLN A 47 -7.85 -25.95 7.33
C GLN A 47 -8.42 -25.73 8.73
N PRO A 48 -7.80 -26.28 9.81
CA PRO A 48 -8.30 -26.10 11.17
C PRO A 48 -8.29 -24.62 11.56
N PHE A 49 -9.36 -24.19 12.22
CA PHE A 49 -9.48 -22.81 12.70
C PHE A 49 -8.35 -22.51 13.69
N SER A 50 -7.54 -21.50 13.38
CA SER A 50 -6.48 -21.02 14.27
C SER A 50 -6.97 -19.74 14.94
N VAL A 51 -7.17 -19.79 16.26
CA VAL A 51 -7.57 -18.63 17.06
C VAL A 51 -6.57 -17.49 16.92
N SER A 52 -5.28 -17.79 16.85
CA SER A 52 -4.25 -16.76 16.67
C SER A 52 -4.37 -16.06 15.30
N ARG A 53 -4.64 -16.81 14.22
CA ARG A 53 -4.89 -16.21 12.90
C ARG A 53 -6.15 -15.38 12.89
N PHE A 54 -7.21 -15.86 13.53
CA PHE A 54 -8.46 -15.11 13.66
C PHE A 54 -8.24 -13.79 14.42
N LEU A 55 -7.58 -13.81 15.58
CA LEU A 55 -7.31 -12.60 16.36
C LEU A 55 -6.41 -11.62 15.59
N LEU A 56 -5.39 -12.13 14.90
CA LEU A 56 -4.51 -11.32 14.06
C LEU A 56 -5.25 -10.69 12.88
N ALA A 57 -6.13 -11.46 12.24
CA ALA A 57 -6.98 -10.96 11.17
C ALA A 57 -7.97 -9.91 11.70
N VAL A 58 -8.65 -10.15 12.83
CA VAL A 58 -9.53 -9.19 13.47
C VAL A 58 -8.78 -7.90 13.78
N PHE A 59 -7.62 -7.98 14.44
CA PHE A 59 -6.79 -6.82 14.74
C PHE A 59 -6.38 -6.06 13.47
N SER A 60 -5.95 -6.78 12.43
CA SER A 60 -5.54 -6.15 11.18
C SER A 60 -6.71 -5.54 10.40
N TYR A 61 -7.89 -6.16 10.41
CA TYR A 61 -9.09 -5.59 9.80
C TYR A 61 -9.58 -4.39 10.61
N SER A 62 -9.51 -4.43 11.94
CA SER A 62 -9.81 -3.26 12.78
C SER A 62 -8.91 -2.08 12.41
N LEU A 63 -7.60 -2.30 12.24
CA LEU A 63 -6.70 -1.24 11.78
C LEU A 63 -7.04 -0.71 10.38
N LEU A 64 -7.50 -1.58 9.47
CA LEU A 64 -7.95 -1.15 8.14
C LEU A 64 -9.21 -0.29 8.20
N VAL A 65 -10.14 -0.62 9.10
CA VAL A 65 -11.38 0.13 9.33
C VAL A 65 -11.12 1.43 10.08
N SER A 66 -10.12 1.43 10.95
CA SER A 66 -9.78 2.57 11.82
C SER A 66 -8.87 3.59 11.17
N ASP A 67 -8.62 3.57 9.85
CA ASP A 67 -7.87 4.63 9.16
C ASP A 67 -8.60 5.95 9.41
N PRO A 68 -8.11 6.77 10.37
CA PRO A 68 -8.81 7.97 10.70
C PRO A 68 -8.51 8.93 9.55
N ASP A 69 -9.56 9.49 8.95
CA ASP A 69 -9.46 10.71 8.15
C ASP A 69 -9.02 11.86 9.06
N ASN A 70 -7.84 11.74 9.67
CA ASN A 70 -7.13 12.81 10.32
C ASN A 70 -6.58 13.66 9.19
N VAL A 71 -7.48 14.45 8.61
CA VAL A 71 -7.12 15.71 7.98
C VAL A 71 -6.48 16.52 9.10
N ILE A 72 -5.16 16.49 9.16
CA ILE A 72 -4.42 17.44 9.99
C ILE A 72 -4.72 18.80 9.40
N THR A 73 -5.65 19.52 10.01
CA THR A 73 -5.91 20.91 9.67
C THR A 73 -4.63 21.68 10.00
N VAL A 74 -3.95 22.11 8.95
CA VAL A 74 -2.74 22.93 9.05
C VAL A 74 -3.16 24.31 9.53
N GLY A 75 -3.27 24.47 10.85
CA GLY A 75 -3.39 25.77 11.51
C GLY A 75 -2.05 26.53 11.46
N PRO A 76 -2.05 27.87 11.59
CA PRO A 76 -0.87 28.67 11.32
C PRO A 76 0.25 28.34 12.30
N TYR A 77 1.40 28.03 11.71
CA TYR A 77 2.68 27.73 12.37
C TYR A 77 2.94 28.64 13.58
N ALA A 78 3.20 28.04 14.74
CA ALA A 78 3.73 28.73 15.89
C ALA A 78 5.17 29.18 15.60
N TYR A 79 5.32 30.38 15.04
CA TYR A 79 6.59 31.08 14.99
C TYR A 79 7.00 31.48 16.41
N PRO A 80 8.30 31.54 16.74
CA PRO A 80 8.76 32.17 17.97
C PRO A 80 8.31 33.63 17.97
N LEU A 81 7.26 33.92 18.73
CA LEU A 81 6.80 35.27 18.99
C LEU A 81 7.86 35.98 19.82
N LEU A 82 8.37 37.10 19.31
CA LEU A 82 9.00 38.08 20.17
C LEU A 82 7.91 38.59 21.11
N HIS A 83 7.88 38.11 22.35
CA HIS A 83 6.99 38.65 23.37
C HIS A 83 7.47 40.07 23.69
N LEU A 84 6.87 41.06 23.04
CA LEU A 84 6.89 42.43 23.54
C LEU A 84 6.14 42.41 24.88
N ARG A 85 6.88 42.35 25.99
CA ARG A 85 6.29 42.45 27.32
C ARG A 85 5.72 43.84 27.47
N TRP A 86 4.41 43.92 27.61
CA TRP A 86 3.68 45.16 27.90
C TRP A 86 4.18 45.88 29.17
N ASN A 87 4.82 45.15 30.09
CA ASN A 87 5.20 45.66 31.42
C ASN A 87 6.61 46.26 31.54
N ASP A 88 7.45 46.19 30.50
CA ASP A 88 8.73 46.91 30.49
C ASP A 88 8.54 48.15 29.60
N THR A 89 8.20 49.28 30.23
CA THR A 89 7.92 50.60 29.62
C THR A 89 9.12 51.26 28.93
N ALA A 90 10.10 50.47 28.47
CA ALA A 90 11.27 50.90 27.72
C ALA A 90 11.33 50.30 26.29
N VAL A 91 10.23 49.74 25.77
CA VAL A 91 10.22 49.07 24.45
C VAL A 91 9.30 49.80 23.47
N THR A 92 9.94 50.63 22.64
CA THR A 92 9.50 51.24 21.36
C THR A 92 8.17 52.02 21.35
N PRO A 93 8.20 53.34 21.06
CA PRO A 93 7.00 54.13 20.81
C PRO A 93 6.12 53.48 19.72
N PRO A 94 4.79 53.69 19.72
CA PRO A 94 3.92 53.29 18.59
C PRO A 94 4.38 53.87 17.24
N ASP A 95 5.19 54.94 17.29
CA ASP A 95 5.85 55.57 16.15
C ASP A 95 7.23 54.98 15.82
N ALA A 96 7.61 53.86 16.44
CA ALA A 96 8.86 53.20 16.15
C ALA A 96 8.89 52.80 14.68
N THR A 97 9.91 53.28 13.97
CA THR A 97 10.16 52.91 12.59
C THR A 97 11.26 51.86 12.52
N VAL A 98 11.10 50.93 11.60
CA VAL A 98 12.12 49.94 11.26
C VAL A 98 12.74 50.29 9.92
N PRO A 99 14.04 50.01 9.70
CA PRO A 99 14.69 50.34 8.44
C PRO A 99 14.00 49.62 7.26
N TYR A 100 14.00 50.25 6.08
CA TYR A 100 13.47 49.63 4.85
C TYR A 100 14.29 48.43 4.38
N TRP A 101 15.58 48.38 4.75
CA TRP A 101 16.54 47.39 4.26
C TRP A 101 16.06 45.93 4.34
N PRO A 102 15.57 45.43 5.49
CA PRO A 102 15.16 44.03 5.64
C PRO A 102 13.93 43.65 4.81
N TYR A 103 13.13 44.65 4.39
CA TYR A 103 11.85 44.43 3.71
C TYR A 103 11.89 44.77 2.22
N LYS A 104 12.81 45.65 1.78
CA LYS A 104 12.93 46.11 0.40
C LYS A 104 14.16 45.55 -0.32
N TYR A 105 15.30 45.47 0.37
CA TYR A 105 16.61 45.20 -0.24
C TYR A 105 17.19 43.83 0.14
N ASP A 106 16.82 43.28 1.29
CA ASP A 106 17.27 41.94 1.67
C ASP A 106 16.72 40.89 0.69
N SER A 107 17.59 39.98 0.27
CA SER A 107 17.24 38.76 -0.44
C SER A 107 16.11 37.96 0.22
N THR A 108 16.02 37.97 1.56
CA THR A 108 14.95 37.26 2.30
C THR A 108 13.57 37.91 2.10
N SER A 109 13.52 39.20 1.78
CA SER A 109 12.28 39.94 1.50
C SER A 109 11.68 39.66 0.13
N MET A 110 12.49 39.13 -0.81
CA MET A 110 12.05 38.89 -2.19
C MET A 110 10.82 37.99 -2.24
N THR A 111 10.80 36.92 -1.44
CA THR A 111 9.68 35.98 -1.40
C THR A 111 8.41 36.63 -0.86
N MET A 112 8.49 37.40 0.22
CA MET A 112 7.32 38.11 0.77
C MET A 112 6.75 39.12 -0.22
N ARG A 113 7.63 39.86 -0.92
CA ARG A 113 7.21 40.84 -1.93
C ARG A 113 6.59 40.19 -3.15
N ALA A 114 7.19 39.12 -3.66
CA ALA A 114 6.66 38.36 -4.78
C ALA A 114 5.29 37.75 -4.44
N VAL A 115 5.12 37.23 -3.22
CA VAL A 115 3.82 36.74 -2.74
C VAL A 115 2.82 37.88 -2.61
N ALA A 116 3.18 38.99 -1.98
CA ALA A 116 2.27 40.14 -1.85
C ALA A 116 1.83 40.71 -3.21
N GLU A 117 2.72 40.70 -4.21
CA GLU A 117 2.42 41.11 -5.58
C GLU A 117 1.54 40.11 -6.31
N LEU A 118 1.85 38.81 -6.22
CA LEU A 118 1.05 37.73 -6.81
C LEU A 118 -0.37 37.69 -6.24
N LEU A 119 -0.50 37.90 -4.94
CA LEU A 119 -1.77 37.93 -4.20
C LEU A 119 -2.53 39.25 -4.33
N ALA A 120 -1.94 40.26 -4.97
CA ALA A 120 -2.46 41.62 -5.02
C ALA A 120 -2.89 42.15 -3.62
N VAL A 121 -2.05 41.90 -2.61
CA VAL A 121 -2.37 42.23 -1.21
C VAL A 121 -2.60 43.74 -1.03
N PRO A 122 -3.77 44.16 -0.51
CA PRO A 122 -4.02 45.57 -0.23
C PRO A 122 -3.13 46.05 0.92
N ASN A 123 -2.75 47.34 0.89
CA ASN A 123 -1.99 48.01 1.94
C ASN A 123 -0.52 47.56 2.13
N TRP A 124 0.05 46.82 1.19
CA TRP A 124 1.51 46.67 1.14
C TRP A 124 2.16 47.98 0.73
N SER A 125 3.24 48.38 1.39
CA SER A 125 3.94 49.63 1.03
C SER A 125 4.39 49.58 -0.43
N SER A 126 3.89 50.51 -1.24
CA SER A 126 4.22 50.65 -2.66
C SER A 126 5.71 50.89 -2.88
N CYS A 127 6.35 51.56 -1.91
CA CYS A 127 7.79 51.74 -1.87
C CYS A 127 8.56 50.42 -1.71
N VAL A 128 8.05 49.51 -0.89
CA VAL A 128 8.64 48.17 -0.68
C VAL A 128 8.48 47.30 -1.94
N LEU A 129 7.38 47.45 -2.68
CA LEU A 129 7.13 46.75 -3.95
C LEU A 129 7.78 47.39 -5.18
N TRP A 130 8.58 48.45 -5.03
CA TRP A 130 9.18 49.17 -6.16
C TRP A 130 8.19 49.78 -7.16
N ARG A 131 6.93 49.97 -6.74
CA ARG A 131 5.90 50.61 -7.57
C ARG A 131 6.00 52.13 -7.55
N THR A 132 6.56 52.67 -6.47
CA THR A 132 6.82 54.10 -6.31
C THR A 132 8.27 54.41 -6.71
N PRO A 133 8.51 55.48 -7.49
CA PRO A 133 9.86 56.00 -7.75
C PRO A 133 10.66 56.22 -6.47
N ALA A 134 11.97 55.97 -6.50
CA ALA A 134 12.82 55.98 -5.31
C ALA A 134 12.90 57.36 -4.62
N ASP A 135 12.77 58.43 -5.39
CA ASP A 135 12.74 59.83 -4.96
C ASP A 135 11.46 60.20 -4.19
N ALA A 136 10.35 59.49 -4.44
CA ALA A 136 9.10 59.68 -3.69
C ALA A 136 9.01 58.81 -2.42
N CYS A 137 10.03 57.98 -2.15
CA CYS A 137 10.13 57.18 -0.94
C CYS A 137 10.97 57.87 0.13
N ASN A 138 10.38 58.20 1.27
CA ASN A 138 11.16 58.65 2.44
C ASN A 138 11.79 57.45 3.19
N GLU A 139 12.76 56.78 2.54
CA GLU A 139 13.44 55.62 3.13
C GLU A 139 14.19 55.90 4.44
N PRO A 140 14.83 57.08 4.62
CA PRO A 140 15.50 57.41 5.89
C PRO A 140 14.55 57.48 7.09
N ALA A 141 13.26 57.80 6.86
CA ALA A 141 12.25 57.83 7.93
C ALA A 141 11.87 56.42 8.42
N GLY A 142 12.18 55.37 7.66
CA GLY A 142 11.84 53.99 8.00
C GLY A 142 10.36 53.64 7.76
N LEU A 143 10.03 52.38 7.98
CA LEU A 143 8.68 51.84 7.93
C LEU A 143 8.06 51.87 9.32
N PRO A 144 6.86 52.43 9.53
CA PRO A 144 6.15 52.33 10.79
C PRO A 144 5.96 50.86 11.18
N LEU A 145 6.25 50.53 12.44
CA LEU A 145 6.16 49.16 12.94
C LEU A 145 4.76 48.55 12.74
N ALA A 146 3.70 49.36 12.90
CA ALA A 146 2.32 48.95 12.63
C ALA A 146 2.08 48.54 11.17
N THR A 147 2.72 49.21 10.22
CA THR A 147 2.64 48.87 8.78
C THR A 147 3.33 47.54 8.51
N VAL A 148 4.47 47.29 9.16
CA VAL A 148 5.20 46.03 9.01
C VAL A 148 4.42 44.84 9.56
N PHE A 149 3.80 44.98 10.73
CA PHE A 149 2.93 43.92 11.27
C PHE A 149 1.74 43.65 10.35
N ARG A 150 1.08 44.71 9.84
CA ARG A 150 -0.01 44.54 8.85
C ARG A 150 0.46 43.85 7.58
N MET A 151 1.64 44.18 7.06
CA MET A 151 2.22 43.49 5.90
C MET A 151 2.35 41.99 6.19
N ILE A 152 2.98 41.63 7.31
CA ILE A 152 3.16 40.22 7.70
C ILE A 152 1.82 39.50 7.88
N ASP A 153 0.88 40.12 8.60
CA ASP A 153 -0.44 39.56 8.87
C ASP A 153 -1.24 39.31 7.59
N ILE A 154 -1.20 40.23 6.62
CA ILE A 154 -1.97 40.07 5.38
C ILE A 154 -1.34 39.04 4.45
N VAL A 155 -0.01 38.92 4.39
CA VAL A 155 0.62 37.79 3.67
C VAL A 155 0.31 36.47 4.36
N SER A 156 0.21 36.44 5.69
CA SER A 156 -0.21 35.24 6.42
C SER A 156 -1.67 34.87 6.12
N HIS A 157 -2.60 35.84 6.17
CA HIS A 157 -4.02 35.62 5.91
C HIS A 157 -4.31 35.31 4.43
N GLY A 158 -3.72 36.07 3.50
CA GLY A 158 -3.88 35.83 2.06
C GLY A 158 -3.30 34.49 1.60
N ARG A 159 -2.32 33.96 2.33
CA ARG A 159 -1.79 32.60 2.11
C ARG A 159 -2.73 31.52 2.65
N GLN A 160 -3.39 31.74 3.79
CA GLN A 160 -4.39 30.80 4.31
C GLN A 160 -5.54 30.58 3.31
N ASP A 161 -5.95 31.64 2.60
CA ASP A 161 -6.99 31.54 1.56
C ASP A 161 -6.50 30.85 0.27
N GLN A 162 -5.21 30.92 -0.06
CA GLN A 162 -4.65 30.31 -1.27
C GLN A 162 -4.04 28.92 -1.11
N ASP A 163 -3.59 28.52 0.09
CA ASP A 163 -3.10 27.16 0.34
C ASP A 163 -4.25 26.13 0.18
N VAL A 164 -5.52 26.57 0.25
CA VAL A 164 -6.72 25.80 -0.16
C VAL A 164 -6.81 25.61 -1.69
N VAL A 165 -6.25 26.54 -2.48
CA VAL A 165 -6.42 26.64 -3.95
C VAL A 165 -5.23 26.07 -4.74
N VAL A 166 -4.03 25.99 -4.16
CA VAL A 166 -2.85 25.42 -4.85
C VAL A 166 -2.72 23.91 -4.62
N PHE A 167 -3.15 23.38 -3.47
CA PHE A 167 -3.31 21.94 -3.25
C PHE A 167 -4.44 21.32 -4.10
N THR A 168 -5.28 22.15 -4.71
CA THR A 168 -6.43 21.70 -5.54
C THR A 168 -6.13 21.54 -7.03
N ARG A 169 -4.92 21.81 -7.52
CA ARG A 169 -4.62 21.72 -8.98
C ARG A 169 -3.77 20.53 -9.46
N VAL A 170 -3.30 19.64 -8.58
CA VAL A 170 -2.74 18.32 -8.98
C VAL A 170 -3.82 17.23 -8.82
N ARG A 171 -5.07 17.62 -9.03
CA ARG A 171 -6.22 17.01 -8.38
C ARG A 171 -7.17 16.35 -9.35
N ASP A 172 -6.81 16.00 -10.58
CA ASP A 172 -7.85 15.52 -11.53
C ASP A 172 -8.22 14.02 -11.43
N CYS A 173 -7.66 13.28 -10.47
CA CYS A 173 -8.31 12.10 -9.86
C CYS A 173 -8.67 12.29 -8.37
N ALA A 174 -8.39 13.47 -7.82
CA ALA A 174 -8.66 13.84 -6.43
C ALA A 174 -9.73 14.95 -6.28
N SER A 175 -10.28 15.46 -7.39
CA SER A 175 -11.17 16.63 -7.49
C SER A 175 -12.65 16.25 -7.58
N ALA A 176 -12.94 14.96 -7.79
CA ALA A 176 -14.15 14.36 -7.24
C ALA A 176 -13.92 14.18 -5.73
N GLY A 177 -14.24 15.23 -4.97
CA GLY A 177 -13.90 15.41 -3.56
C GLY A 177 -14.22 14.22 -2.67
N ASP A 178 -13.16 13.62 -2.14
CA ASP A 178 -12.88 13.28 -0.74
C ASP A 178 -11.81 12.17 -0.75
N GLY A 179 -11.17 11.88 0.38
CA GLY A 179 -10.36 10.64 0.54
C GLY A 179 -11.11 9.34 0.17
N THR A 180 -12.41 9.47 -0.10
CA THR A 180 -13.36 8.45 -0.52
C THR A 180 -12.91 7.60 -1.70
N CYS A 181 -12.25 8.06 -2.76
CA CYS A 181 -12.00 7.15 -3.90
C CYS A 181 -11.09 5.96 -3.53
N ARG A 182 -10.01 6.21 -2.77
CA ARG A 182 -9.10 5.15 -2.31
C ARG A 182 -9.74 4.27 -1.25
N GLN A 183 -10.34 4.89 -0.24
CA GLN A 183 -11.01 4.19 0.84
C GLN A 183 -12.22 3.41 0.32
N ALA A 184 -13.04 3.99 -0.56
CA ALA A 184 -14.16 3.33 -1.21
C ALA A 184 -13.71 2.15 -2.07
N TYR A 185 -12.55 2.21 -2.74
CA TYR A 185 -12.01 1.02 -3.41
C TYR A 185 -11.70 -0.09 -2.40
N MET A 186 -11.05 0.25 -1.29
CA MET A 186 -10.73 -0.70 -0.22
C MET A 186 -11.99 -1.29 0.43
N TRP A 187 -12.98 -0.46 0.73
CA TRP A 187 -14.28 -0.87 1.25
C TRP A 187 -15.06 -1.73 0.26
N LEU A 188 -15.13 -1.30 -1.00
CA LEU A 188 -15.76 -2.08 -2.08
C LEU A 188 -15.09 -3.44 -2.21
N ARG A 189 -13.76 -3.50 -2.18
CA ARG A 189 -13.02 -4.77 -2.22
C ARG A 189 -13.34 -5.65 -1.01
N LEU A 190 -13.39 -5.08 0.20
CA LEU A 190 -13.74 -5.81 1.42
C LEU A 190 -15.17 -6.37 1.35
N LEU A 191 -16.12 -5.57 0.89
CA LEU A 191 -17.52 -5.93 0.71
C LEU A 191 -17.68 -7.00 -0.37
N LEU A 192 -17.03 -6.85 -1.52
CA LEU A 192 -17.05 -7.84 -2.60
C LEU A 192 -16.37 -9.15 -2.18
N LEU A 193 -15.30 -9.08 -1.39
CA LEU A 193 -14.67 -10.27 -0.82
C LEU A 193 -15.65 -11.01 0.10
N PHE A 194 -16.26 -10.30 1.05
CA PHE A 194 -17.23 -10.88 1.97
C PHE A 194 -18.44 -11.45 1.23
N ALA A 195 -19.00 -10.70 0.28
CA ALA A 195 -20.10 -11.14 -0.58
C ALA A 195 -19.70 -12.33 -1.44
N GLY A 196 -18.50 -12.36 -1.99
CA GLY A 196 -17.98 -13.47 -2.79
C GLY A 196 -17.82 -14.74 -1.96
N VAL A 197 -17.28 -14.65 -0.74
CA VAL A 197 -17.20 -15.77 0.21
C VAL A 197 -18.60 -16.26 0.61
N LEU A 198 -19.51 -15.33 0.93
CA LEU A 198 -20.90 -15.66 1.27
C LEU A 198 -21.58 -16.38 0.10
N TYR A 199 -21.47 -15.84 -1.11
CA TYR A 199 -22.06 -16.39 -2.31
C TYR A 199 -21.51 -17.78 -2.63
N ALA A 200 -20.19 -17.93 -2.53
CA ALA A 200 -19.50 -19.22 -2.61
C ALA A 200 -20.09 -20.24 -1.62
N ARG A 201 -20.33 -19.84 -0.37
CA ARG A 201 -20.86 -20.72 0.69
C ARG A 201 -22.35 -21.03 0.54
N VAL A 202 -23.18 -20.07 0.13
CA VAL A 202 -24.62 -20.27 -0.09
C VAL A 202 -24.88 -21.34 -1.15
N HIS A 203 -24.13 -21.31 -2.25
CA HIS A 203 -24.28 -22.34 -3.30
C HIS A 203 -23.72 -23.69 -2.90
N TRP A 204 -22.82 -23.70 -1.93
CA TRP A 204 -22.17 -24.90 -1.43
C TRP A 204 -23.03 -25.66 -0.43
N GLU A 205 -23.69 -24.95 0.48
CA GLU A 205 -24.42 -25.51 1.61
C GLU A 205 -25.92 -25.23 1.52
N ARG A 206 -26.59 -25.86 0.55
CA ARG A 206 -28.04 -25.68 0.29
C ARG A 206 -28.99 -26.17 1.40
N GLN A 207 -28.51 -26.79 2.48
CA GLN A 207 -29.38 -27.44 3.49
C GLN A 207 -28.96 -27.18 4.96
N GLY A 208 -28.17 -26.13 5.22
CA GLY A 208 -27.73 -25.76 6.58
C GLY A 208 -28.58 -24.68 7.26
N SER A 209 -28.50 -24.61 8.59
CA SER A 209 -28.99 -23.44 9.34
C SER A 209 -28.21 -22.19 8.94
N VAL A 210 -28.89 -21.05 8.75
CA VAL A 210 -28.29 -19.75 8.38
C VAL A 210 -27.12 -19.36 9.31
N ARG A 211 -27.21 -19.71 10.62
CA ARG A 211 -26.14 -19.46 11.58
C ARG A 211 -24.86 -20.23 11.27
N LYS A 212 -24.98 -21.51 10.88
CA LYS A 212 -23.82 -22.34 10.51
C LYS A 212 -23.18 -21.82 9.23
N MET A 213 -23.99 -21.44 8.25
CA MET A 213 -23.53 -20.83 6.99
C MET A 213 -22.78 -19.51 7.24
N LEU A 214 -23.33 -18.63 8.08
CA LEU A 214 -22.68 -17.36 8.43
C LEU A 214 -21.37 -17.59 9.18
N LEU A 215 -21.33 -18.53 10.13
CA LEU A 215 -20.12 -18.86 10.87
C LEU A 215 -19.04 -19.46 9.94
N ALA A 216 -19.42 -20.33 9.01
CA ALA A 216 -18.52 -20.88 7.99
C ALA A 216 -18.00 -19.79 7.04
N THR A 217 -18.86 -18.83 6.67
CA THR A 217 -18.50 -17.66 5.86
C THR A 217 -17.48 -16.80 6.60
N LEU A 218 -17.75 -16.42 7.85
CA LEU A 218 -16.83 -15.65 8.68
C LEU A 218 -15.50 -16.39 8.86
N ARG A 219 -15.53 -17.69 9.16
CA ARG A 219 -14.32 -18.52 9.27
C ARG A 219 -13.49 -18.49 7.99
N THR A 220 -14.12 -18.58 6.82
CA THR A 220 -13.42 -18.54 5.54
C THR A 220 -12.86 -17.15 5.24
N PHE A 221 -13.63 -16.11 5.55
CA PHE A 221 -13.22 -14.72 5.38
C PHE A 221 -11.98 -14.38 6.21
N PHE A 222 -11.95 -14.78 7.49
CA PHE A 222 -10.78 -14.57 8.36
C PHE A 222 -9.60 -15.52 8.08
N LEU A 223 -9.81 -16.54 7.23
CA LEU A 223 -8.71 -17.37 6.73
C LEU A 223 -7.87 -16.63 5.68
N ILE A 224 -8.49 -15.68 4.98
CA ILE A 224 -7.84 -14.85 3.97
C ILE A 224 -7.04 -13.76 4.71
N PRO A 225 -5.71 -13.68 4.53
CA PRO A 225 -4.91 -12.66 5.19
C PRO A 225 -5.41 -11.27 4.79
N SER A 226 -5.67 -10.40 5.76
CA SER A 226 -6.10 -9.01 5.53
C SER A 226 -5.14 -8.25 4.62
N GLN A 227 -3.85 -8.55 4.71
CA GLN A 227 -2.80 -7.96 3.88
C GLN A 227 -2.93 -8.31 2.40
N VAL A 228 -3.52 -9.46 2.06
CA VAL A 228 -3.86 -9.76 0.66
C VAL A 228 -4.96 -8.83 0.17
N VAL A 229 -5.91 -8.47 1.03
CA VAL A 229 -6.96 -7.49 0.69
C VAL A 229 -6.37 -6.10 0.52
N THR A 230 -5.45 -5.69 1.40
CA THR A 230 -4.80 -4.37 1.35
C THR A 230 -3.80 -4.25 0.21
N TYR A 231 -2.88 -5.19 0.09
CA TYR A 231 -1.76 -5.11 -0.85
C TYR A 231 -1.95 -5.94 -2.12
N GLY A 232 -3.01 -6.73 -2.25
CA GLY A 232 -3.21 -7.60 -3.43
C GLY A 232 -3.74 -6.87 -4.67
N SER A 233 -3.88 -5.54 -4.66
CA SER A 233 -4.32 -4.76 -5.84
C SER A 233 -3.42 -3.55 -6.02
N VAL A 234 -3.00 -3.35 -7.26
CA VAL A 234 -2.04 -2.30 -7.63
C VAL A 234 -2.71 -0.91 -7.57
N PHE A 235 -4.00 -0.83 -7.86
CA PHE A 235 -4.71 0.45 -7.93
C PHE A 235 -4.70 1.24 -6.61
N PRO A 236 -5.20 0.71 -5.47
CA PRO A 236 -5.16 1.45 -4.21
C PRO A 236 -3.73 1.81 -3.81
N ILE A 237 -2.76 0.93 -4.04
CA ILE A 237 -1.34 1.17 -3.75
C ILE A 237 -0.82 2.37 -4.54
N LEU A 238 -1.04 2.42 -5.86
CA LEU A 238 -0.60 3.55 -6.69
C LEU A 238 -1.24 4.86 -6.22
N CYS A 239 -2.52 4.82 -5.86
CA CYS A 239 -3.21 5.99 -5.34
C CYS A 239 -2.64 6.43 -3.98
N TYR A 240 -2.30 5.51 -3.08
CA TYR A 240 -1.68 5.84 -1.79
C TYR A 240 -0.24 6.33 -1.94
N VAL A 241 0.57 5.73 -2.82
CA VAL A 241 1.91 6.21 -3.16
C VAL A 241 1.86 7.61 -3.75
N SER A 242 0.88 7.89 -4.61
CA SER A 242 0.70 9.22 -5.19
C SER A 242 0.33 10.26 -4.13
N ALA A 243 -0.57 9.93 -3.20
CA ALA A 243 -0.87 10.81 -2.06
C ALA A 243 0.38 11.06 -1.20
N HIS A 244 1.05 9.96 -0.82
CA HIS A 244 2.26 10.01 -0.01
C HIS A 244 3.34 10.87 -0.65
N SER A 245 3.52 10.73 -1.97
CA SER A 245 4.48 11.55 -2.72
C SER A 245 4.14 13.04 -2.70
N ILE A 246 2.87 13.42 -2.53
CA ILE A 246 2.44 14.81 -2.49
C ILE A 246 2.58 15.41 -1.08
N ASP A 247 2.26 14.64 -0.03
CA ASP A 247 2.20 15.14 1.35
C ASP A 247 3.48 14.90 2.18
N VAL A 248 4.36 13.98 1.77
CA VAL A 248 5.54 13.55 2.55
C VAL A 248 6.43 14.71 2.99
N SER A 249 6.70 15.70 2.13
CA SER A 249 7.56 16.84 2.52
C SER A 249 6.93 17.70 3.62
N ALA A 250 5.61 17.89 3.57
CA ALA A 250 4.88 18.65 4.59
C ALA A 250 4.82 17.86 5.91
N VAL A 251 4.61 16.54 5.84
CA VAL A 251 4.67 15.64 7.00
C VAL A 251 6.02 15.74 7.69
N TYR A 252 7.13 15.67 6.96
CA TYR A 252 8.47 15.77 7.55
C TYR A 252 8.73 17.11 8.23
N GLU A 253 8.29 18.22 7.63
CA GLU A 253 8.41 19.55 8.22
C GLU A 253 7.57 19.66 9.51
N PHE A 254 6.36 19.11 9.50
CA PHE A 254 5.48 19.07 10.67
C PHE A 254 6.08 18.22 11.80
N VAL A 255 6.55 17.01 11.50
CA VAL A 255 7.22 16.13 12.46
C VAL A 255 8.44 16.84 13.07
N ALA A 256 9.24 17.50 12.24
CA ALA A 256 10.41 18.25 12.69
C ALA A 256 10.01 19.44 13.60
N HIS A 257 8.92 20.15 13.27
CA HIS A 257 8.41 21.26 14.09
C HIS A 257 7.88 20.76 15.44
N HIS A 258 7.07 19.69 15.44
CA HIS A 258 6.49 19.09 16.63
C HIS A 258 7.56 18.63 17.63
N PHE A 259 8.67 18.06 17.15
CA PHE A 259 9.81 17.68 17.99
C PHE A 259 10.76 18.84 18.33
N SER A 260 10.64 19.99 17.67
CA SER A 260 11.43 21.20 17.97
C SER A 260 10.79 22.00 19.12
N THR A 261 10.78 21.43 20.34
CA THR A 261 10.26 22.17 21.49
C THR A 261 11.21 23.32 21.88
N PRO A 262 10.75 24.59 21.87
CA PRO A 262 11.60 25.74 22.13
C PRO A 262 12.18 25.76 23.56
N LEU A 263 11.56 25.04 24.50
CA LEU A 263 11.99 24.93 25.89
C LEU A 263 12.69 23.60 26.22
N GLY A 264 12.84 22.69 25.25
CA GLY A 264 13.49 21.40 25.45
C GLY A 264 12.77 20.41 26.39
N GLN A 265 11.57 20.77 26.87
CA GLN A 265 10.67 19.85 27.58
C GLN A 265 9.64 19.33 26.58
N TYR A 266 9.71 18.03 26.27
CA TYR A 266 8.72 17.35 25.44
C TYR A 266 7.76 16.58 26.35
N HIS A 267 6.49 16.96 26.35
CA HIS A 267 5.44 16.21 27.05
C HIS A 267 5.02 15.04 26.17
N PHE A 268 5.47 13.83 26.54
CA PHE A 268 5.17 12.62 25.80
C PHE A 268 3.68 12.24 25.99
N LYS A 269 2.84 12.54 25.00
CA LYS A 269 1.49 11.99 24.93
C LYS A 269 1.49 10.79 23.98
N LEU A 270 1.18 9.61 24.52
CA LEU A 270 1.19 8.36 23.74
C LEU A 270 0.30 8.45 22.49
N GLY A 271 -0.87 9.11 22.59
CA GLY A 271 -1.77 9.30 21.45
C GLY A 271 -1.14 10.08 20.30
N GLU A 272 -0.47 11.20 20.59
CA GLU A 272 0.21 12.03 19.58
C GLU A 272 1.35 11.25 18.90
N VAL A 273 2.07 10.41 19.65
CA VAL A 273 3.15 9.57 19.10
C VAL A 273 2.60 8.45 18.22
N VAL A 274 1.48 7.83 18.60
CA VAL A 274 0.81 6.82 17.77
C VAL A 274 0.29 7.45 16.48
N GLU A 275 -0.30 8.65 16.56
CA GLU A 275 -0.78 9.39 15.39
C GLU A 275 0.38 9.76 14.45
N LEU A 276 1.46 10.32 14.99
CA LEU A 276 2.66 10.65 14.22
C LEU A 276 3.34 9.40 13.64
N GLY A 277 3.31 8.30 14.40
CA GLY A 277 3.73 6.97 13.96
C GLY A 277 2.90 6.43 12.80
N ALA A 278 1.58 6.58 12.86
CA ALA A 278 0.67 6.18 11.79
C ALA A 278 0.93 6.97 10.50
N VAL A 279 1.16 8.29 10.62
CA VAL A 279 1.49 9.14 9.46
C VAL A 279 2.85 8.76 8.87
N SER A 280 3.88 8.53 9.70
CA SER A 280 5.21 8.11 9.22
C SER A 280 5.22 6.69 8.61
N MET A 281 4.30 5.81 9.04
CA MET A 281 4.11 4.49 8.43
C MET A 281 3.51 4.54 7.02
N ARG A 282 3.06 5.69 6.49
CA ARG A 282 2.61 5.81 5.08
C ARG A 282 3.70 5.45 4.07
N SER A 283 4.97 5.47 4.46
CA SER A 283 6.11 4.90 3.72
C SER A 283 5.92 3.41 3.36
N MET A 284 5.03 2.69 4.06
CA MET A 284 4.66 1.31 3.74
C MET A 284 4.05 1.16 2.34
N TRP A 285 3.38 2.19 1.82
CA TRP A 285 2.79 2.14 0.48
C TRP A 285 3.87 2.17 -0.60
N VAL A 286 4.94 2.95 -0.39
CA VAL A 286 6.12 2.97 -1.26
C VAL A 286 6.79 1.60 -1.26
N MET A 287 6.91 0.99 -0.08
CA MET A 287 7.40 -0.38 0.05
C MET A 287 6.51 -1.38 -0.70
N ALA A 288 5.19 -1.32 -0.52
CA ALA A 288 4.26 -2.21 -1.22
C ALA A 288 4.38 -2.07 -2.75
N ALA A 289 4.48 -0.84 -3.27
CA ALA A 289 4.69 -0.60 -4.70
C ALA A 289 6.02 -1.18 -5.20
N PHE A 290 7.11 -1.03 -4.43
CA PHE A 290 8.39 -1.65 -4.74
C PHE A 290 8.28 -3.18 -4.78
N CYS A 291 7.55 -3.78 -3.84
CA CYS A 291 7.32 -5.22 -3.81
C CYS A 291 6.54 -5.72 -5.04
N HIS A 292 5.50 -4.98 -5.46
CA HIS A 292 4.79 -5.22 -6.72
C HIS A 292 5.72 -5.14 -7.94
N LEU A 293 6.62 -4.16 -7.97
CA LEU A 293 7.60 -4.03 -9.05
C LEU A 293 8.56 -5.23 -9.10
N VAL A 294 9.07 -5.68 -7.95
CA VAL A 294 9.95 -6.86 -7.86
C VAL A 294 9.21 -8.13 -8.31
N VAL A 295 7.97 -8.32 -7.88
CA VAL A 295 7.14 -9.45 -8.32
C VAL A 295 6.84 -9.36 -9.82
N ALA A 296 6.54 -8.18 -10.36
CA ALA A 296 6.32 -7.98 -11.79
C ALA A 296 7.57 -8.29 -12.62
N ILE A 297 8.75 -7.88 -12.16
CA ILE A 297 10.02 -8.14 -12.87
C ILE A 297 10.38 -9.63 -12.79
N SER A 298 10.28 -10.23 -11.60
CA SER A 298 10.60 -11.65 -11.41
C SER A 298 9.64 -12.57 -12.16
N THR A 299 8.36 -12.21 -12.25
CA THR A 299 7.36 -13.04 -12.94
C THR A 299 7.45 -12.94 -14.47
N ARG A 300 8.08 -11.91 -15.04
CA ARG A 300 8.24 -11.76 -16.49
C ARG A 300 9.21 -12.76 -17.13
N ARG A 301 10.19 -13.29 -16.39
CA ARG A 301 11.30 -14.07 -16.98
C ARG A 301 11.37 -15.53 -16.54
N SER A 302 10.85 -15.89 -15.37
CA SER A 302 11.12 -17.21 -14.77
C SER A 302 9.93 -17.80 -14.04
N TRP A 303 8.72 -17.32 -14.31
CA TRP A 303 7.55 -17.79 -13.60
C TRP A 303 6.96 -19.04 -14.26
N THR A 304 6.81 -20.08 -13.46
CA THR A 304 5.97 -21.24 -13.77
C THR A 304 5.05 -21.50 -12.58
N PRO A 305 3.83 -22.03 -12.80
CA PRO A 305 2.93 -22.42 -11.71
C PRO A 305 3.58 -23.37 -10.70
N GLU A 306 4.42 -24.28 -11.17
CA GLU A 306 5.19 -25.22 -10.33
C GLU A 306 6.22 -24.52 -9.44
N ASN A 307 6.91 -23.51 -9.97
CA ASN A 307 7.87 -22.73 -9.22
C ASN A 307 7.21 -21.73 -8.25
N GLY A 308 5.93 -21.42 -8.48
CA GLY A 308 5.16 -20.45 -7.72
C GLY A 308 5.59 -19.00 -7.97
N VAL A 309 4.96 -18.08 -7.24
CA VAL A 309 5.32 -16.65 -7.23
C VAL A 309 6.07 -16.33 -5.95
N ILE A 310 7.07 -15.46 -6.06
CA ILE A 310 7.76 -14.86 -4.93
C ILE A 310 6.76 -14.03 -4.12
N GLY A 311 6.48 -14.46 -2.90
CA GLY A 311 5.60 -13.77 -1.96
C GLY A 311 6.38 -13.25 -0.76
N ILE A 312 5.91 -12.14 -0.24
CA ILE A 312 6.45 -11.50 0.96
C ILE A 312 5.66 -11.99 2.17
N PRO A 313 6.31 -12.45 3.25
CA PRO A 313 5.65 -12.89 4.46
C PRO A 313 4.71 -11.83 5.02
N GLU A 314 3.68 -12.32 5.72
CA GLU A 314 2.74 -11.44 6.39
C GLU A 314 3.46 -10.51 7.38
N PHE A 315 3.07 -9.24 7.39
CA PHE A 315 3.59 -8.14 8.23
C PHE A 315 5.00 -7.68 7.93
N PHE A 316 5.72 -8.29 6.97
CA PHE A 316 7.07 -7.87 6.65
C PHE A 316 7.13 -6.42 6.16
N ILE A 317 6.22 -6.03 5.26
CA ILE A 317 6.11 -4.65 4.76
C ILE A 317 5.89 -3.68 5.94
N THR A 318 4.97 -4.00 6.84
CA THR A 318 4.65 -3.19 8.02
C THR A 318 5.82 -3.12 8.99
N LEU A 319 6.55 -4.22 9.22
CA LEU A 319 7.72 -4.27 10.09
C LEU A 319 8.83 -3.35 9.57
N VAL A 320 9.13 -3.43 8.26
CA VAL A 320 10.12 -2.56 7.62
C VAL A 320 9.66 -1.11 7.66
N ALA A 321 8.38 -0.81 7.41
CA ALA A 321 7.85 0.54 7.49
C ALA A 321 7.86 1.10 8.92
N ALA A 322 7.52 0.30 9.94
CA ALA A 322 7.52 0.70 11.35
C ALA A 322 8.93 1.08 11.84
N SER A 323 9.98 0.52 11.24
CA SER A 323 11.36 0.92 11.56
C SER A 323 11.64 2.40 11.25
N THR A 324 10.89 3.01 10.32
CA THR A 324 11.02 4.44 10.02
C THR A 324 10.61 5.31 11.21
N ILE A 325 9.69 4.85 12.07
CA ILE A 325 9.29 5.55 13.31
C ILE A 325 10.52 5.72 14.23
N PHE A 326 11.36 4.68 14.36
CA PHE A 326 12.57 4.74 15.17
C PHE A 326 13.64 5.65 14.57
N ALA A 327 13.69 5.78 13.24
CA ALA A 327 14.58 6.72 12.60
C ALA A 327 14.20 8.18 12.92
N HIS A 328 12.91 8.48 12.97
CA HIS A 328 12.42 9.80 13.40
C HIS A 328 12.76 10.09 14.86
N SER A 329 12.66 9.09 15.74
CA SER A 329 13.05 9.26 17.14
C SER A 329 14.57 9.39 17.34
N HIS A 330 15.40 8.91 16.42
CA HIS A 330 16.86 9.12 16.50
C HIS A 330 17.24 10.60 16.38
N HIS A 331 16.54 11.41 15.57
CA HIS A 331 16.75 12.87 15.57
C HIS A 331 16.44 13.50 16.94
N PHE A 332 15.45 12.97 17.65
CA PHE A 332 15.13 13.35 19.03
C PHE A 332 16.23 12.90 20.01
N VAL A 333 16.73 11.66 19.92
CA VAL A 333 17.80 11.13 20.79
C VAL A 333 19.13 11.84 20.56
N ALA A 334 19.49 12.12 19.30
CA ALA A 334 20.70 12.88 18.97
C ALA A 334 20.64 14.32 19.49
N GLY A 335 19.44 14.94 19.48
CA GLY A 335 19.20 16.25 20.09
C GLY A 335 19.38 16.25 21.61
N LEU A 336 19.01 15.16 22.29
CA LEU A 336 19.24 14.96 23.73
C LEU A 336 20.73 14.70 24.04
N ALA A 337 21.41 13.88 23.23
CA ALA A 337 22.83 13.55 23.42
C ALA A 337 23.75 14.75 23.23
N HIS A 338 23.44 15.65 22.28
CA HIS A 338 24.21 16.89 22.08
C HIS A 338 24.09 17.87 23.26
N ARG A 339 23.05 17.76 24.08
CA ARG A 339 22.84 18.60 25.28
C ARG A 339 23.52 18.06 26.54
N GLY A 340 23.71 16.74 26.63
CA GLY A 340 24.42 16.12 27.77
C GLY A 340 25.93 16.37 27.78
N GLY A 341 26.51 16.72 26.63
CA GLY A 341 27.97 16.74 26.44
C GLY A 341 28.69 18.09 26.52
N ARG A 342 28.02 19.24 26.71
CA ARG A 342 28.75 20.53 26.74
C ARG A 342 28.00 21.65 27.47
N ARG A 343 28.07 21.65 28.81
CA ARG A 343 28.15 22.89 29.59
C ARG A 343 29.55 23.45 29.39
N GLY A 344 29.80 24.11 28.28
CA GLY A 344 31.13 24.63 27.98
C GLY A 344 31.14 25.53 26.75
N SER A 345 31.04 26.83 27.03
CA SER A 345 31.36 27.98 26.16
C SER A 345 30.43 28.22 24.96
N VAL A 346 29.65 29.29 25.10
CA VAL A 346 29.02 30.01 23.99
C VAL A 346 30.16 30.59 23.15
N HIS A 347 30.58 29.88 22.11
CA HIS A 347 31.34 30.49 21.02
C HIS A 347 30.36 30.94 19.95
N ALA A 348 30.41 32.24 19.66
CA ALA A 348 29.64 32.90 18.62
C ALA A 348 29.67 32.06 17.34
N ALA A 349 28.50 31.63 16.88
CA ALA A 349 28.36 30.87 15.65
C ALA A 349 28.86 31.72 14.47
N SER A 350 30.04 31.37 13.96
CA SER A 350 30.63 31.97 12.77
C SER A 350 29.62 31.95 11.61
N GLY A 351 29.40 33.12 10.99
CA GLY A 351 28.36 33.39 9.97
C GLY A 351 28.39 32.50 8.72
N VAL A 352 29.38 31.61 8.58
CA VAL A 352 29.50 30.63 7.51
C VAL A 352 28.43 29.52 7.62
N HIS A 353 28.01 29.12 8.82
CA HIS A 353 26.96 28.11 8.99
C HIS A 353 25.55 28.66 8.73
N ALA A 354 25.30 29.93 9.05
CA ALA A 354 24.04 30.60 8.73
C ALA A 354 23.85 30.73 7.21
N ARG A 355 24.92 31.03 6.46
CA ARG A 355 24.91 31.16 5.00
C ARG A 355 24.62 29.83 4.28
N ARG A 356 25.04 28.69 4.86
CA ARG A 356 24.76 27.34 4.31
C ARG A 356 23.31 26.90 4.56
N ARG A 357 22.68 27.33 5.67
CA ARG A 357 21.24 27.12 5.92
C ARG A 357 20.34 27.99 5.05
N LEU A 358 20.72 29.24 4.78
CA LEU A 358 19.95 30.15 3.94
C LEU A 358 19.96 29.78 2.44
N ARG A 359 21.09 29.29 1.90
CA ARG A 359 21.15 28.76 0.51
C ARG A 359 20.37 27.46 0.29
N GLY A 360 20.02 26.74 1.35
CA GLY A 360 19.22 25.51 1.24
C GLY A 360 17.72 25.76 1.02
N ARG A 361 17.23 26.98 1.25
CA ARG A 361 15.79 27.28 1.36
C ARG A 361 15.14 27.88 0.11
N ALA A 362 15.93 28.22 -0.92
CA ALA A 362 15.45 28.70 -2.22
C ALA A 362 15.33 27.56 -3.25
N ARG A 363 14.82 26.40 -2.81
CA ARG A 363 14.57 25.26 -3.70
C ARG A 363 13.12 25.31 -4.17
N LEU A 364 12.91 25.19 -5.48
CA LEU A 364 11.60 25.15 -6.12
C LEU A 364 10.68 24.10 -5.46
N PRO A 365 9.34 24.27 -5.46
CA PRO A 365 8.39 23.33 -4.83
C PRO A 365 8.56 21.86 -5.25
N GLN A 366 9.00 21.62 -6.50
CA GLN A 366 9.31 20.27 -7.00
C GLN A 366 10.53 19.64 -6.32
N GLN A 367 11.52 20.44 -5.92
CA GLN A 367 12.70 19.95 -5.21
C GLN A 367 12.38 19.58 -3.76
N THR A 368 11.41 20.23 -3.12
CA THR A 368 10.99 19.91 -1.74
C THR A 368 10.26 18.56 -1.65
N VAL A 369 9.40 18.24 -2.61
CA VAL A 369 8.73 16.92 -2.69
C VAL A 369 9.77 15.80 -2.82
N LEU A 370 10.75 15.99 -3.71
CA LEU A 370 11.79 14.99 -3.95
C LEU A 370 12.61 14.72 -2.68
N VAL A 371 12.83 15.73 -1.83
CA VAL A 371 13.58 15.57 -0.58
C VAL A 371 12.87 14.60 0.38
N GLY A 372 11.57 14.76 0.62
CA GLY A 372 10.82 13.87 1.51
C GLY A 372 10.85 12.40 1.06
N LEU A 373 10.62 12.16 -0.23
CA LEU A 373 10.72 10.81 -0.82
C LEU A 373 12.13 10.23 -0.75
N THR A 374 13.17 11.04 -0.97
CA THR A 374 14.55 10.54 -0.86
C THR A 374 14.91 10.11 0.55
N ILE A 375 14.38 10.81 1.56
CA ILE A 375 14.57 10.44 2.97
C ILE A 375 13.90 9.10 3.26
N ASP A 376 12.65 8.91 2.81
CA ASP A 376 11.97 7.62 2.95
C ASP A 376 12.72 6.48 2.26
N ILE A 377 13.16 6.68 1.02
CA ILE A 377 13.89 5.65 0.28
C ILE A 377 15.19 5.27 1.00
N GLN A 378 15.93 6.27 1.51
CA GLN A 378 17.15 6.03 2.30
C GLN A 378 16.84 5.24 3.58
N PHE A 379 15.78 5.60 4.29
CA PHE A 379 15.38 4.87 5.48
C PHE A 379 14.94 3.45 5.16
N LEU A 380 14.07 3.25 4.17
CA LEU A 380 13.63 1.93 3.74
C LEU A 380 14.83 1.05 3.32
N LEU A 381 15.80 1.60 2.58
CA LEU A 381 17.06 0.92 2.25
C LEU A 381 17.86 0.56 3.49
N SER A 382 18.03 1.49 4.43
CA SER A 382 18.75 1.23 5.68
C SER A 382 18.07 0.15 6.52
N SER A 383 16.73 0.15 6.54
CA SER A 383 15.91 -0.85 7.23
C SER A 383 16.03 -2.22 6.59
N PHE A 384 16.07 -2.31 5.26
CA PHE A 384 16.36 -3.55 4.55
C PHE A 384 17.74 -4.11 4.91
N VAL A 385 18.76 -3.25 4.94
CA VAL A 385 20.11 -3.66 5.36
C VAL A 385 20.10 -4.14 6.80
N ALA A 386 19.43 -3.42 7.72
CA ALA A 386 19.31 -3.81 9.12
C ALA A 386 18.60 -5.17 9.28
N VAL A 387 17.50 -5.40 8.56
CA VAL A 387 16.79 -6.68 8.56
C VAL A 387 17.66 -7.80 7.98
N ALA A 388 18.40 -7.54 6.90
CA ALA A 388 19.32 -8.52 6.32
C ALA A 388 20.46 -8.89 7.28
N VAL A 389 21.04 -7.90 7.98
CA VAL A 389 22.06 -8.11 9.02
C VAL A 389 21.50 -8.90 10.19
N ALA A 390 20.29 -8.55 10.68
CA ALA A 390 19.63 -9.28 11.76
C ALA A 390 19.37 -10.74 11.38
N ILE A 391 18.97 -11.01 10.14
CA ILE A 391 18.73 -12.37 9.66
C ILE A 391 20.03 -13.14 9.47
N GLY A 392 21.06 -12.51 8.92
CA GLY A 392 22.40 -13.10 8.82
C GLY A 392 22.99 -13.42 10.20
N GLY A 393 22.83 -12.52 11.17
CA GLY A 393 23.24 -12.72 12.56
C GLY A 393 22.45 -13.83 13.24
N PHE A 394 21.12 -13.90 13.04
CA PHE A 394 20.29 -14.98 13.56
C PHE A 394 20.68 -16.34 12.97
N GLU A 395 20.96 -16.40 11.66
CA GLU A 395 21.41 -17.63 11.00
C GLU A 395 22.81 -18.06 11.46
N LEU A 396 23.72 -17.09 11.68
CA LEU A 396 25.03 -17.36 12.27
C LEU A 396 24.91 -17.88 13.70
N LEU A 397 24.07 -17.26 14.53
CA LEU A 397 23.80 -17.70 15.90
C LEU A 397 23.19 -19.11 15.94
N ARG A 398 22.27 -19.40 15.01
CA ARG A 398 21.68 -20.73 14.83
C ARG A 398 22.74 -21.78 14.50
N ARG A 399 23.74 -21.44 13.67
CA ARG A 399 24.86 -22.32 13.33
C ARG A 399 25.86 -22.49 14.48
N LEU A 400 26.09 -21.45 15.27
CA LEU A 400 27.14 -21.43 16.28
C LEU A 400 26.72 -22.06 17.61
N ALA A 401 25.49 -21.85 18.10
CA ALA A 401 25.23 -22.04 19.53
C ALA A 401 24.04 -22.91 19.92
N LEU A 402 23.05 -23.16 19.06
CA LEU A 402 21.76 -23.67 19.56
C LEU A 402 21.06 -24.62 18.58
N THR A 403 21.35 -25.92 18.68
CA THR A 403 20.43 -27.01 18.24
C THR A 403 19.02 -26.87 18.84
N PHE A 404 18.85 -26.05 19.88
CA PHE A 404 17.56 -25.71 20.48
C PHE A 404 16.72 -24.70 19.67
N LEU A 405 17.31 -23.88 18.79
CA LEU A 405 16.57 -22.90 17.99
C LEU A 405 15.94 -23.55 16.76
N ARG A 406 14.75 -24.13 16.96
CA ARG A 406 13.94 -24.75 15.89
C ARG A 406 13.21 -23.74 14.98
N HIS A 407 13.64 -22.49 14.92
CA HIS A 407 12.96 -21.44 14.15
C HIS A 407 13.86 -20.93 13.03
N LYS A 408 13.28 -20.65 11.87
CA LYS A 408 13.93 -20.06 10.70
C LYS A 408 13.23 -18.77 10.33
N LEU A 409 14.02 -17.71 10.17
CA LEU A 409 13.56 -16.45 9.61
C LEU A 409 13.51 -16.59 8.08
N VAL A 410 12.36 -16.29 7.51
CA VAL A 410 12.12 -16.36 6.07
C VAL A 410 11.66 -14.99 5.61
N ILE A 411 12.44 -14.37 4.71
CA ILE A 411 12.14 -13.04 4.12
C ILE A 411 11.25 -13.18 2.89
N VAL A 412 11.39 -14.30 2.19
CA VAL A 412 10.72 -14.56 0.93
C VAL A 412 10.22 -15.99 0.97
N SER A 413 8.93 -16.17 0.74
CA SER A 413 8.30 -17.47 0.60
C SER A 413 7.71 -17.60 -0.79
N ARG A 414 7.88 -18.76 -1.41
CA ARG A 414 7.21 -19.05 -2.68
C ARG A 414 5.78 -19.47 -2.37
N THR A 415 4.82 -18.79 -2.97
CA THR A 415 3.41 -19.18 -2.91
C THR A 415 3.08 -19.95 -4.17
N LEU A 416 2.57 -21.18 -4.01
CA LEU A 416 2.03 -21.95 -5.13
C LEU A 416 0.82 -21.23 -5.70
N VAL A 417 0.75 -21.20 -7.02
CA VAL A 417 -0.23 -20.39 -7.73
C VAL A 417 -1.02 -21.29 -8.67
N PRO A 418 -2.36 -21.16 -8.72
CA PRO A 418 -3.14 -21.93 -9.68
C PRO A 418 -2.77 -21.59 -11.12
N TYR A 419 -3.04 -22.53 -12.03
CA TYR A 419 -2.89 -22.29 -13.46
C TYR A 419 -3.74 -21.11 -13.96
N SER A 420 -4.81 -20.75 -13.24
CA SER A 420 -5.63 -19.57 -13.53
C SER A 420 -4.91 -18.24 -13.42
N ALA A 421 -3.80 -18.16 -12.68
CA ALA A 421 -3.00 -16.95 -12.63
C ALA A 421 -2.36 -16.66 -13.98
N SER A 422 -2.14 -15.38 -14.27
CA SER A 422 -1.78 -14.81 -15.58
C SER A 422 -2.91 -14.78 -16.62
N SER A 423 -3.79 -15.79 -16.65
CA SER A 423 -4.90 -15.84 -17.61
C SER A 423 -6.17 -15.14 -17.09
N LEU A 424 -6.66 -15.55 -15.92
CA LEU A 424 -7.87 -14.97 -15.33
C LEU A 424 -7.58 -13.69 -14.55
N TRP A 425 -6.40 -13.60 -13.96
CA TRP A 425 -5.99 -12.49 -13.11
C TRP A 425 -4.47 -12.32 -13.12
N LEU A 426 -3.97 -11.14 -12.72
CA LEU A 426 -2.54 -10.80 -12.81
C LEU A 426 -1.73 -11.42 -11.66
N THR A 427 -0.62 -12.09 -11.95
CA THR A 427 0.27 -12.72 -10.96
C THR A 427 0.77 -11.76 -9.88
N ASN A 428 0.86 -10.46 -10.18
CA ASN A 428 1.21 -9.40 -9.22
C ASN A 428 0.22 -9.30 -8.04
N ALA A 429 -0.99 -9.86 -8.13
CA ALA A 429 -1.91 -9.92 -6.99
C ALA A 429 -1.36 -10.75 -5.80
N LEU A 430 -0.34 -11.57 -6.03
CA LEU A 430 0.28 -12.45 -5.02
C LEU A 430 1.55 -11.90 -4.38
N VAL A 431 1.69 -10.57 -4.27
CA VAL A 431 2.81 -9.96 -3.55
C VAL A 431 2.90 -10.44 -2.11
N ILE A 432 1.76 -10.69 -1.46
CA ILE A 432 1.73 -11.23 -0.10
C ILE A 432 1.65 -12.75 -0.15
N SER A 433 2.52 -13.40 0.62
CA SER A 433 2.57 -14.83 0.76
C SER A 433 1.37 -15.36 1.52
N TRP A 434 0.75 -16.41 0.99
CA TRP A 434 -0.33 -17.13 1.65
C TRP A 434 0.18 -18.18 2.64
N HIS A 435 1.45 -18.57 2.51
CA HIS A 435 2.12 -19.60 3.30
C HIS A 435 3.44 -19.06 3.84
N GLY A 436 3.38 -18.13 4.79
CA GLY A 436 4.60 -17.59 5.37
C GLY A 436 4.35 -16.61 6.49
N THR A 437 4.69 -17.02 7.70
CA THR A 437 5.01 -16.10 8.80
C THR A 437 6.50 -15.80 8.74
N ILE A 438 6.91 -14.60 9.17
CA ILE A 438 8.34 -14.20 9.22
C ILE A 438 9.17 -15.25 9.98
N VAL A 439 8.58 -15.81 11.04
CA VAL A 439 9.16 -16.89 11.84
C VAL A 439 8.44 -18.18 11.49
N THR A 440 9.13 -19.11 10.85
CA THR A 440 8.63 -20.47 10.63
C THR A 440 9.36 -21.45 11.53
N ARG A 441 8.63 -22.39 12.13
CA ARG A 441 9.28 -23.49 12.85
C ARG A 441 9.87 -24.43 11.80
N VAL A 442 11.16 -24.71 11.89
CA VAL A 442 11.81 -25.76 11.11
C VAL A 442 11.25 -27.08 11.63
N VAL A 443 10.18 -27.53 11.00
CA VAL A 443 9.77 -28.92 11.10
C VAL A 443 10.77 -29.66 10.23
N GLU A 444 11.66 -30.44 10.84
CA GLU A 444 12.47 -31.47 10.17
C GLU A 444 11.54 -32.53 9.58
N ARG A 445 10.77 -32.19 8.57
CA ARG A 445 10.37 -33.16 7.57
C ARG A 445 11.41 -33.04 6.48
N ALA A 446 12.29 -34.04 6.44
CA ALA A 446 13.18 -34.32 5.33
C ALA A 446 12.34 -34.54 4.06
N VAL A 447 11.86 -33.46 3.47
CA VAL A 447 11.38 -33.43 2.09
C VAL A 447 12.40 -32.56 1.38
N SER A 448 13.42 -33.24 0.87
CA SER A 448 14.53 -32.69 0.10
C SER A 448 14.00 -31.66 -0.91
N SER A 449 14.42 -30.40 -0.78
CA SER A 449 13.97 -29.28 -1.63
C SER A 449 14.58 -29.30 -3.05
N THR A 450 14.93 -30.47 -3.56
CA THR A 450 15.54 -30.68 -4.88
C THR A 450 14.77 -31.64 -5.77
N ALA A 451 13.76 -32.33 -5.24
CA ALA A 451 12.75 -32.97 -6.07
C ALA A 451 11.51 -32.08 -6.04
N ALA A 452 11.13 -31.51 -7.18
CA ALA A 452 9.78 -30.99 -7.37
C ALA A 452 8.82 -32.02 -6.77
N PRO A 453 7.98 -31.65 -5.78
CA PRO A 453 7.13 -32.61 -5.10
C PRO A 453 6.28 -33.25 -6.18
N LYS A 454 6.43 -34.57 -6.38
CA LYS A 454 5.57 -35.34 -7.28
C LYS A 454 4.13 -35.00 -6.91
N LEU A 455 3.53 -34.16 -7.74
CA LEU A 455 2.35 -33.31 -7.53
C LEU A 455 1.06 -34.12 -7.31
N ALA A 456 1.14 -35.45 -7.28
CA ALA A 456 0.01 -36.35 -7.41
C ALA A 456 -0.64 -36.75 -6.07
N MET A 457 -0.04 -36.47 -4.91
CA MET A 457 -0.49 -37.07 -3.63
C MET A 457 -0.84 -36.10 -2.48
N LEU A 458 -0.58 -34.78 -2.59
CA LEU A 458 -1.00 -33.76 -1.61
C LEU A 458 -2.26 -32.98 -2.08
N HIS A 459 -3.23 -33.72 -2.62
CA HIS A 459 -4.26 -33.20 -3.52
C HIS A 459 -5.34 -32.27 -2.91
N PRO A 460 -5.74 -32.34 -1.61
CA PRO A 460 -6.88 -31.54 -1.13
C PRO A 460 -6.48 -30.19 -0.49
N GLU A 461 -5.34 -30.13 0.20
CA GLU A 461 -4.85 -28.87 0.80
C GLU A 461 -4.54 -27.82 -0.28
N ILE A 462 -3.91 -28.24 -1.38
CA ILE A 462 -3.59 -27.37 -2.51
C ILE A 462 -4.86 -26.89 -3.22
N GLU A 463 -5.83 -27.79 -3.45
CA GLU A 463 -7.13 -27.41 -4.03
C GLU A 463 -7.86 -26.37 -3.14
N SER A 464 -7.81 -26.54 -1.81
CA SER A 464 -8.40 -25.60 -0.85
C SER A 464 -7.74 -24.22 -0.91
N LEU A 465 -6.42 -24.18 -1.06
CA LEU A 465 -5.66 -22.95 -1.20
C LEU A 465 -5.98 -22.25 -2.52
N ILE A 466 -5.95 -22.99 -3.63
CA ILE A 466 -6.27 -22.47 -4.96
C ILE A 466 -7.63 -21.80 -4.94
N TYR A 467 -8.61 -22.46 -4.33
CA TYR A 467 -9.95 -21.91 -4.16
C TYR A 467 -9.93 -20.59 -3.38
N LEU A 468 -9.22 -20.55 -2.24
CA LEU A 468 -9.13 -19.36 -1.40
C LEU A 468 -8.43 -18.18 -2.10
N VAL A 469 -7.34 -18.47 -2.83
CA VAL A 469 -6.62 -17.50 -3.65
C VAL A 469 -7.52 -16.94 -4.74
N ASN A 470 -8.18 -17.82 -5.49
CA ASN A 470 -9.10 -17.42 -6.54
C ASN A 470 -10.26 -16.59 -6.00
N VAL A 471 -10.82 -16.93 -4.84
CA VAL A 471 -11.86 -16.11 -4.20
C VAL A 471 -11.32 -14.71 -3.95
N ALA A 472 -10.19 -14.58 -3.25
CA ALA A 472 -9.65 -13.26 -2.91
C ALA A 472 -9.32 -12.38 -4.12
N VAL A 473 -8.76 -12.99 -5.17
CA VAL A 473 -8.34 -12.24 -6.37
C VAL A 473 -9.50 -11.98 -7.32
N LEU A 474 -10.39 -12.95 -7.56
CA LEU A 474 -11.53 -12.77 -8.47
C LEU A 474 -12.65 -11.90 -7.88
N THR A 475 -12.65 -11.63 -6.56
CA THR A 475 -13.50 -10.60 -5.94
C THR A 475 -12.90 -9.19 -5.98
N ASP A 476 -11.65 -9.02 -6.41
CA ASP A 476 -11.09 -7.68 -6.59
C ASP A 476 -11.90 -6.89 -7.64
N PRO A 477 -12.35 -5.65 -7.36
CA PRO A 477 -13.24 -4.92 -8.26
C PRO A 477 -12.74 -4.81 -9.70
N LEU A 478 -11.45 -4.53 -9.90
CA LEU A 478 -10.87 -4.41 -11.24
C LEU A 478 -10.75 -5.77 -11.94
N THR A 479 -10.37 -6.80 -11.20
CA THR A 479 -10.30 -8.17 -11.73
C THR A 479 -11.69 -8.71 -12.10
N PHE A 480 -12.68 -8.44 -11.26
CA PHE A 480 -14.08 -8.77 -11.50
C PHE A 480 -14.60 -8.02 -12.73
N LEU A 481 -14.39 -6.71 -12.82
CA LEU A 481 -14.80 -5.90 -13.96
C LEU A 481 -14.14 -6.37 -15.27
N ARG A 482 -12.84 -6.67 -15.22
CA ARG A 482 -12.09 -7.20 -16.37
C ARG A 482 -12.65 -8.52 -16.84
N SER A 483 -12.85 -9.47 -15.94
CA SER A 483 -13.35 -10.81 -16.29
C SER A 483 -14.80 -10.80 -16.76
N ARG A 484 -15.66 -9.95 -16.19
CA ARG A 484 -17.11 -9.95 -16.45
C ARG A 484 -17.58 -8.98 -17.52
N VAL A 485 -16.96 -7.81 -17.61
CA VAL A 485 -17.44 -6.74 -18.50
C VAL A 485 -16.56 -6.63 -19.74
N LEU A 486 -15.25 -6.45 -19.54
CA LEU A 486 -14.32 -6.11 -20.63
C LEU A 486 -13.97 -7.28 -21.58
N GLY A 487 -14.48 -8.48 -21.32
CA GLY A 487 -14.10 -9.69 -22.06
C GLY A 487 -13.01 -10.43 -21.30
N GLY A 488 -13.37 -11.57 -20.71
CA GLY A 488 -12.41 -12.39 -19.98
C GLY A 488 -11.74 -13.43 -20.89
N GLY A 489 -10.83 -14.19 -20.31
CA GLY A 489 -10.16 -15.27 -21.02
C GLY A 489 -11.10 -16.42 -21.38
N PHE A 490 -10.58 -17.39 -22.13
CA PHE A 490 -11.24 -18.66 -22.37
C PHE A 490 -10.79 -19.69 -21.35
N VAL A 491 -11.71 -20.56 -20.94
CA VAL A 491 -11.47 -21.63 -19.98
C VAL A 491 -11.89 -22.95 -20.62
N GLY A 492 -11.00 -23.92 -20.60
CA GLY A 492 -11.26 -25.28 -21.07
C GLY A 492 -11.71 -26.17 -19.91
N LEU A 493 -12.73 -27.00 -20.17
CA LEU A 493 -13.06 -28.13 -19.32
C LEU A 493 -12.32 -29.36 -19.84
N TYR A 494 -11.41 -29.89 -19.04
CA TYR A 494 -10.57 -31.04 -19.37
C TYR A 494 -10.97 -32.23 -18.51
N GLN A 495 -11.10 -33.42 -19.06
CA GLN A 495 -11.32 -34.66 -18.31
C GLN A 495 -10.04 -35.49 -18.31
N SER A 496 -9.50 -35.79 -17.13
CA SER A 496 -8.34 -36.66 -17.02
C SER A 496 -8.69 -38.09 -17.41
N ARG A 497 -7.98 -38.66 -18.38
CA ARG A 497 -8.13 -40.05 -18.83
C ARG A 497 -7.83 -41.06 -17.73
N ARG A 498 -6.90 -40.73 -16.82
CA ARG A 498 -6.46 -41.62 -15.73
C ARG A 498 -7.44 -41.66 -14.56
N SER A 499 -8.05 -40.53 -14.25
CA SER A 499 -8.85 -40.38 -13.02
C SER A 499 -10.33 -40.12 -13.26
N ASP A 500 -10.74 -39.92 -14.52
CA ASP A 500 -12.08 -39.51 -14.93
C ASP A 500 -12.53 -38.16 -14.31
N ARG A 501 -11.58 -37.40 -13.73
CA ARG A 501 -11.83 -36.13 -13.05
C ARG A 501 -11.85 -34.98 -14.07
N CYS A 502 -12.88 -34.14 -14.03
CA CYS A 502 -12.97 -32.93 -14.86
C CYS A 502 -12.31 -31.71 -14.20
N PHE A 503 -11.28 -31.13 -14.81
CA PHE A 503 -10.57 -29.93 -14.37
C PHE A 503 -10.96 -28.74 -15.22
N LEU A 504 -11.05 -27.59 -14.58
CA LEU A 504 -11.26 -26.32 -15.27
C LEU A 504 -9.90 -25.63 -15.36
N LEU A 505 -9.37 -25.45 -16.56
CA LEU A 505 -8.04 -24.88 -16.79
C LEU A 505 -8.12 -23.75 -17.82
N PRO A 506 -7.28 -22.72 -17.75
CA PRO A 506 -7.24 -21.70 -18.80
C PRO A 506 -6.94 -22.31 -20.17
N TYR A 507 -7.69 -21.92 -21.19
CA TYR A 507 -7.55 -22.49 -22.52
C TYR A 507 -6.18 -22.18 -23.15
N ARG A 508 -5.60 -21.01 -22.84
CA ARG A 508 -4.29 -20.58 -23.34
C ARG A 508 -3.12 -21.49 -22.94
N LEU A 509 -3.29 -22.36 -21.95
CA LEU A 509 -2.26 -23.37 -21.63
C LEU A 509 -2.05 -24.38 -22.77
N GLY A 510 -3.06 -24.61 -23.61
CA GLY A 510 -2.97 -25.62 -24.67
C GLY A 510 -2.51 -25.09 -26.02
N SER A 511 -2.63 -23.78 -26.29
CA SER A 511 -2.39 -23.22 -27.62
C SER A 511 -0.97 -22.69 -27.81
N ASP A 512 -0.35 -22.15 -26.75
CA ASP A 512 1.02 -21.65 -26.80
C ASP A 512 1.96 -22.66 -26.13
N SER A 513 2.57 -23.54 -26.94
CA SER A 513 3.59 -24.52 -26.54
C SER A 513 4.83 -23.94 -25.84
N SER A 514 4.89 -22.62 -25.64
CA SER A 514 5.99 -21.90 -24.99
C SER A 514 5.71 -21.50 -23.54
N ALA A 515 4.55 -21.85 -22.97
CA ALA A 515 4.32 -21.69 -21.54
C ALA A 515 4.93 -22.88 -20.79
N ASP A 516 6.01 -22.64 -20.03
CA ASP A 516 6.87 -23.60 -19.30
C ASP A 516 6.18 -24.49 -18.23
N ALA A 517 4.87 -24.71 -18.30
CA ALA A 517 4.17 -25.69 -17.48
C ALA A 517 4.07 -27.02 -18.22
N HIS A 518 4.85 -28.01 -17.80
CA HIS A 518 4.79 -29.39 -18.31
C HIS A 518 3.52 -30.12 -17.82
N ILE A 519 2.33 -29.60 -18.15
CA ILE A 519 1.12 -30.42 -18.09
C ILE A 519 1.10 -31.24 -19.38
N ASP A 520 1.27 -32.56 -19.25
CA ASP A 520 1.04 -33.46 -20.38
C ASP A 520 -0.46 -33.50 -20.70
N LEU A 521 -0.89 -32.58 -21.57
CA LEU A 521 -2.28 -32.48 -22.01
C LEU A 521 -2.77 -33.73 -22.74
N SER A 522 -1.87 -34.65 -23.13
CA SER A 522 -2.27 -35.94 -23.74
C SER A 522 -3.01 -36.87 -22.77
N ASP A 523 -2.83 -36.68 -21.46
CA ASP A 523 -3.57 -37.37 -20.41
C ASP A 523 -4.99 -36.78 -20.19
N PHE A 524 -5.37 -35.73 -20.93
CA PHE A 524 -6.63 -35.02 -20.76
C PHE A 524 -7.43 -34.94 -22.06
N ASP A 525 -8.73 -35.18 -21.96
CA ASP A 525 -9.68 -34.95 -23.03
C ASP A 525 -10.32 -33.58 -22.87
N LEU A 526 -10.19 -32.71 -23.87
CA LEU A 526 -10.87 -31.41 -23.89
C LEU A 526 -12.36 -31.65 -24.17
N LEU A 527 -13.20 -31.42 -23.16
CA LEU A 527 -14.66 -31.57 -23.27
C LEU A 527 -15.32 -30.32 -23.86
N GLY A 528 -14.73 -29.14 -23.69
CA GLY A 528 -15.27 -27.91 -24.23
C GLY A 528 -14.52 -26.67 -23.79
N VAL A 529 -14.66 -25.60 -24.57
CA VAL A 529 -14.10 -24.29 -24.29
C VAL A 529 -15.24 -23.31 -24.06
N PHE A 530 -15.10 -22.50 -23.01
CA PHE A 530 -16.12 -21.56 -22.57
C PHE A 530 -15.51 -20.18 -22.39
N ASP A 531 -16.24 -19.13 -22.73
CA ASP A 531 -15.89 -17.78 -22.27
C ASP A 531 -16.13 -17.71 -20.75
N THR A 532 -15.22 -17.11 -20.00
CA THR A 532 -15.42 -16.77 -18.58
C THR A 532 -16.77 -16.11 -18.25
N LYS A 533 -17.36 -15.37 -19.20
CA LYS A 533 -18.70 -14.76 -19.07
C LYS A 533 -19.82 -15.80 -19.02
N GLU A 534 -19.69 -16.89 -19.77
CA GLU A 534 -20.65 -17.98 -19.85
C GLU A 534 -20.57 -18.90 -18.63
N VAL A 535 -19.39 -18.97 -18.00
CA VAL A 535 -19.17 -19.74 -16.78
C VAL A 535 -19.61 -18.93 -15.55
N TYR A 536 -20.33 -19.58 -14.64
CA TYR A 536 -20.71 -18.97 -13.37
C TYR A 536 -19.47 -18.53 -12.57
N TRP A 537 -19.53 -17.39 -11.89
CA TRP A 537 -18.36 -16.81 -11.19
C TRP A 537 -17.76 -17.74 -10.15
N TRP A 538 -18.61 -18.42 -9.39
CA TRP A 538 -18.15 -19.36 -8.38
C TRP A 538 -17.60 -20.67 -8.97
N ASP A 539 -17.90 -21.00 -10.23
CA ASP A 539 -17.31 -22.14 -10.94
C ASP A 539 -15.88 -21.80 -11.38
N LEU A 540 -15.62 -20.53 -11.72
CA LEU A 540 -14.26 -20.03 -12.01
C LEU A 540 -13.33 -20.10 -10.80
N LEU A 541 -13.85 -20.13 -9.57
CA LEU A 541 -13.04 -20.26 -8.35
C LEU A 541 -12.26 -21.59 -8.30
N GLN A 542 -12.71 -22.59 -9.06
CA GLN A 542 -12.05 -23.90 -9.17
C GLN A 542 -11.08 -23.98 -10.34
N CYS A 543 -10.95 -22.91 -11.12
CA CYS A 543 -10.00 -22.86 -12.22
C CYS A 543 -8.59 -22.81 -11.65
N GLY A 544 -7.77 -23.83 -11.90
CA GLY A 544 -6.40 -23.82 -11.39
C GLY A 544 -5.69 -25.14 -11.27
#